data_AF-A0A2V8GZZ3-F1
#
_entry.id   AF-A0A2V8GZZ3-F1
#
_cell.length_a   1.000
_cell.length_b   1.000
_cell.length_c   1.000
_cell.angle_alpha   90.00
_cell.angle_beta   90.00
_cell.angle_gamma   90.00
#
_symmetry.space_group_name_H-M   'P 1'
#
loop_
_entity.id
_entity.type
_entity.pdbx_description
1 polymer ?
#
loop_
_entity_poly.entity_id
_entity_poly.type
_entity_poly.pdbx_seq_one_letter_code
_entity_poly.pdbx_strand_id
1 'polypeptide(L)'
;MDHKSVLLRSWMFVPGDRQKMIDKAVALPVDAILLDIEDGVAPAAKETARKQIAESLDRIAVQKKENPSYRTPARYVRINAVGHERMNADVEYVIRPALEGLAVPKVETPDQVNVVEKILDEREPKMGMVRGSVRLLLALESPRGLFNAYAIATSSPRVIGLMFGAE
;
A
#
# COMPACT_ATOMS: atom_id res chain seq x y z
N MET A 1 6.75 -21.43 -6.05
CA MET A 1 7.95 -20.73 -5.58
C MET A 1 7.75 -20.41 -4.12
N ASP A 2 8.56 -21.01 -3.26
CA ASP A 2 8.49 -20.89 -1.81
C ASP A 2 9.02 -19.52 -1.37
N HIS A 3 8.21 -18.49 -1.54
CA HIS A 3 8.42 -17.25 -0.80
C HIS A 3 8.07 -17.59 0.64
N LYS A 4 9.07 -17.62 1.55
CA LYS A 4 8.83 -17.63 3.00
C LYS A 4 7.72 -16.61 3.28
N SER A 5 6.51 -17.10 3.52
CA SER A 5 5.34 -16.24 3.70
C SER A 5 5.57 -15.47 5.00
N VAL A 6 5.87 -14.17 4.88
CA VAL A 6 5.90 -13.29 6.05
C VAL A 6 4.47 -13.23 6.56
N LEU A 7 4.24 -13.83 7.73
CA LEU A 7 2.91 -13.86 8.33
C LEU A 7 2.56 -12.47 8.86
N LEU A 8 1.55 -11.83 8.28
CA LEU A 8 1.05 -10.50 8.68
C LEU A 8 -0.24 -10.65 9.49
N ARG A 9 -0.13 -10.85 10.80
CA ARG A 9 -1.25 -11.14 11.72
C ARG A 9 -1.97 -9.89 12.19
N SER A 10 -1.27 -8.77 12.26
CA SER A 10 -1.79 -7.50 12.77
C SER A 10 -1.54 -6.36 11.79
N TRP A 11 -2.59 -5.60 11.49
CA TRP A 11 -2.55 -4.43 10.61
C TRP A 11 -3.03 -3.21 11.39
N MET A 12 -2.17 -2.21 11.56
CA MET A 12 -2.51 -0.93 12.18
C MET A 12 -2.89 0.08 11.11
N PHE A 13 -4.14 0.53 11.11
CA PHE A 13 -4.63 1.55 10.20
C PHE A 13 -4.28 2.94 10.73
N VAL A 14 -3.72 3.79 9.88
CA VAL A 14 -3.18 5.10 10.27
C VAL A 14 -3.57 6.15 9.24
N PRO A 15 -4.29 7.22 9.62
CA PRO A 15 -4.54 8.34 8.72
C PRO A 15 -3.24 9.00 8.25
N GLY A 16 -3.08 9.14 6.94
CA GLY A 16 -1.87 9.66 6.32
C GLY A 16 -1.63 11.15 6.59
N ASP A 17 -2.65 11.91 7.00
CA ASP A 17 -2.56 13.34 7.31
C ASP A 17 -2.09 13.64 8.75
N ARG A 18 -1.83 12.59 9.54
CA ARG A 18 -1.49 12.69 10.97
C ARG A 18 -0.06 12.23 11.25
N GLN A 19 0.93 13.07 10.93
CA GLN A 19 2.36 12.78 11.15
C GLN A 19 2.70 12.14 12.51
N LYS A 20 2.14 12.66 13.62
CA LYS A 20 2.38 12.08 14.96
C LYS A 20 1.91 10.62 15.08
N MET A 21 0.83 10.25 14.40
CA MET A 21 0.34 8.87 14.37
C MET A 21 1.20 7.99 13.48
N ILE A 22 1.65 8.50 12.32
CA ILE A 22 2.59 7.80 11.44
C ILE A 22 3.88 7.48 12.19
N ASP A 23 4.52 8.48 12.80
CA ASP A 23 5.78 8.30 13.53
C ASP A 23 5.63 7.27 14.67
N LYS A 24 4.51 7.31 15.39
CA LYS A 24 4.20 6.32 16.43
C LYS A 24 4.04 4.93 15.83
N ALA A 25 3.27 4.78 14.75
CA ALA A 25 2.94 3.50 14.16
C ALA A 25 4.17 2.75 13.61
N VAL A 26 5.13 3.49 13.03
CA VAL A 26 6.41 2.92 12.56
C VAL A 26 7.24 2.30 13.68
N ALA A 27 7.04 2.73 14.93
CA ALA A 27 7.74 2.20 16.10
C ALA A 27 6.96 1.12 16.87
N LEU A 28 5.72 0.79 16.47
CA LEU A 28 4.90 -0.20 17.17
C LEU A 28 5.35 -1.64 16.85
N PRO A 29 5.18 -2.59 17.81
CA PRO A 29 5.46 -4.00 17.58
C PRO A 29 4.28 -4.69 16.86
N VAL A 30 3.93 -4.20 15.67
CA VAL A 30 2.89 -4.76 14.80
C VAL A 30 3.51 -5.32 13.53
N ASP A 31 2.88 -6.32 12.93
CA ASP A 31 3.39 -6.92 11.69
C ASP A 31 3.30 -5.96 10.49
N ALA A 32 2.22 -5.18 10.37
CA ALA A 32 2.05 -4.16 9.33
C ALA A 32 1.32 -2.90 9.80
N ILE A 33 1.63 -1.80 9.13
CA ILE A 33 0.91 -0.53 9.15
C ILE A 33 0.31 -0.29 7.76
N LEU A 34 -0.90 0.26 7.75
CA LEU A 34 -1.60 0.69 6.55
C LEU A 34 -1.83 2.19 6.67
N LEU A 35 -1.00 2.94 5.95
CA LEU A 35 -1.05 4.40 5.88
C LEU A 35 -2.12 4.81 4.87
N ASP A 36 -3.14 5.51 5.33
CA ASP A 36 -4.34 5.74 4.54
C ASP A 36 -4.35 7.11 3.85
N ILE A 37 -4.67 7.14 2.56
CA ILE A 37 -4.93 8.37 1.78
C ILE A 37 -6.41 8.41 1.36
N GLU A 38 -7.16 7.33 1.54
CA GLU A 38 -8.52 7.17 1.04
C GLU A 38 -9.57 7.69 2.04
N ASP A 39 -10.35 6.82 2.66
CA ASP A 39 -11.56 7.20 3.41
C ASP A 39 -11.22 7.71 4.83
N GLY A 40 -10.06 7.35 5.38
CA GLY A 40 -9.54 7.91 6.64
C GLY A 40 -8.96 9.32 6.51
N VAL A 41 -8.95 9.91 5.31
CA VAL A 41 -8.40 11.25 5.05
C VAL A 41 -9.42 12.14 4.33
N ALA A 42 -9.75 13.27 4.97
CA ALA A 42 -10.63 14.27 4.38
C ALA A 42 -10.09 14.78 3.02
N PRO A 43 -10.95 15.09 2.03
CA PRO A 43 -10.50 15.50 0.69
C PRO A 43 -9.46 16.62 0.67
N ALA A 44 -9.62 17.65 1.50
CA ALA A 44 -8.70 18.78 1.60
C ALA A 44 -7.32 18.41 2.20
N ALA A 45 -7.22 17.28 2.90
CA ALA A 45 -6.00 16.82 3.55
C ALA A 45 -5.24 15.75 2.73
N LYS A 46 -5.78 15.29 1.59
CA LYS A 46 -5.15 14.23 0.78
C LYS A 46 -3.76 14.60 0.28
N GLU A 47 -3.54 15.86 -0.09
CA GLU A 47 -2.21 16.32 -0.51
C GLU A 47 -1.21 16.31 0.65
N THR A 48 -1.64 16.74 1.83
CA THR A 48 -0.85 16.64 3.06
C THR A 48 -0.52 15.18 3.38
N ALA A 49 -1.49 14.28 3.24
CA ALA A 49 -1.30 12.86 3.50
C ALA A 49 -0.24 12.23 2.59
N ARG A 50 -0.31 12.52 1.28
CA ARG A 50 0.71 12.06 0.32
C ARG A 50 2.11 12.49 0.71
N LYS A 51 2.29 13.77 1.05
CA LYS A 51 3.58 14.34 1.44
C LYS A 51 4.13 13.70 2.70
N GLN A 52 3.32 13.61 3.74
CA GLN A 52 3.73 13.01 5.02
C GLN A 52 4.09 11.52 4.89
N ILE A 53 3.31 10.76 4.12
CA ILE A 53 3.62 9.35 3.84
C ILE A 53 4.93 9.25 3.04
N ALA A 54 5.09 10.05 1.98
CA ALA A 54 6.29 10.05 1.15
C ALA A 54 7.56 10.37 1.98
N GLU A 55 7.51 11.40 2.81
CA GLU A 55 8.60 11.80 3.71
C GLU A 55 8.92 10.71 4.75
N SER A 56 7.89 10.05 5.29
CA SER A 56 8.06 8.93 6.22
C SER A 56 8.76 7.74 5.56
N LEU A 57 8.35 7.37 4.35
CA LEU A 57 8.97 6.28 3.58
C LEU A 57 10.44 6.58 3.26
N ASP A 58 10.76 7.81 2.84
CA ASP A 58 12.16 8.22 2.60
C ASP A 58 13.01 8.11 3.86
N ARG A 59 12.51 8.59 5.00
CA ARG A 59 13.22 8.52 6.27
C ARG A 59 13.53 7.08 6.65
N ILE A 60 12.54 6.19 6.51
CA ILE A 60 12.72 4.76 6.76
C ILE A 60 13.73 4.14 5.79
N ALA A 61 13.69 4.53 4.51
CA ALA A 61 14.63 4.03 3.51
C ALA A 61 16.08 4.41 3.84
N VAL A 62 16.32 5.66 4.25
CA VAL A 62 17.63 6.13 4.72
C VAL A 62 18.09 5.32 5.94
N GLN A 63 17.23 5.17 6.95
CA GLN A 63 17.55 4.43 8.17
C GLN A 63 17.87 2.95 7.89
N LYS A 64 17.10 2.29 7.01
CA LYS A 64 17.37 0.89 6.60
C LYS A 64 18.69 0.77 5.83
N LYS A 65 19.06 1.79 5.03
CA LYS A 65 20.34 1.83 4.30
C LYS A 65 21.53 2.00 5.23
N GLU A 66 21.42 2.88 6.22
CA GLU A 66 22.47 3.14 7.22
C GLU A 66 22.60 2.01 8.24
N ASN A 67 21.48 1.39 8.61
CA ASN A 67 21.43 0.27 9.54
C ASN A 67 20.54 -0.86 8.99
N PRO A 68 21.13 -1.87 8.33
CA PRO A 68 20.38 -3.02 7.80
C PRO A 68 19.63 -3.84 8.85
N SER A 69 19.96 -3.69 10.14
CA SER A 69 19.26 -4.34 11.25
C SER A 69 18.07 -3.52 11.75
N TYR A 70 17.85 -2.29 11.26
CA TYR A 70 16.71 -1.46 11.62
C TYR A 70 15.40 -2.15 11.21
N ARG A 71 14.52 -2.36 12.20
CA ARG A 71 13.24 -3.04 12.01
C ARG A 71 12.09 -2.04 12.08
N THR A 72 11.16 -2.17 11.15
CA THR A 72 9.87 -1.47 11.16
C THR A 72 8.77 -2.42 10.66
N PRO A 73 7.50 -2.22 11.06
CA PRO A 73 6.37 -2.98 10.53
C PRO A 73 6.26 -2.90 9.00
N ALA A 74 5.70 -3.95 8.37
CA ALA A 74 4.97 -3.92 7.09
C ALA A 74 4.50 -2.54 6.61
N ARG A 75 5.14 -1.84 5.65
CA ARG A 75 4.65 -0.51 5.21
C ARG A 75 3.76 -0.63 4.00
N TYR A 76 2.44 -0.57 4.23
CA TYR A 76 1.43 -0.52 3.19
C TYR A 76 0.81 0.86 3.12
N VAL A 77 0.40 1.26 1.92
CA VAL A 77 -0.34 2.50 1.71
C VAL A 77 -1.67 2.20 1.03
N ARG A 78 -2.78 2.66 1.61
CA ARG A 78 -4.09 2.65 0.94
C ARG A 78 -4.24 3.89 0.09
N ILE A 79 -4.29 3.67 -1.23
CA ILE A 79 -4.46 4.71 -2.25
C ILE A 79 -5.94 4.95 -2.53
N ASN A 80 -6.29 6.00 -3.28
CA ASN A 80 -7.64 6.14 -3.81
C ASN A 80 -7.90 5.09 -4.91
N ALA A 81 -9.18 4.72 -5.08
CA ALA A 81 -9.63 3.66 -5.97
C ALA A 81 -9.14 3.79 -7.42
N VAL A 82 -9.00 2.63 -8.09
CA VAL A 82 -8.57 2.57 -9.49
C VAL A 82 -9.55 3.32 -10.39
N GLY A 83 -9.04 4.27 -11.18
CA GLY A 83 -9.83 5.14 -12.05
C GLY A 83 -10.29 6.45 -11.38
N HIS A 84 -10.10 6.62 -10.07
CA HIS A 84 -10.32 7.91 -9.42
C HIS A 84 -9.24 8.91 -9.83
N GLU A 85 -9.60 10.19 -10.05
CA GLU A 85 -8.69 11.27 -10.50
C GLU A 85 -7.43 11.45 -9.61
N ARG A 86 -7.54 10.99 -8.36
CA ARG A 86 -6.52 11.15 -7.30
C ARG A 86 -5.50 10.02 -7.28
N MET A 87 -5.84 8.86 -7.84
CA MET A 87 -4.99 7.67 -7.80
C MET A 87 -3.61 7.95 -8.37
N ASN A 88 -3.53 8.66 -9.50
CA ASN A 88 -2.26 8.99 -10.17
C ASN A 88 -1.34 9.80 -9.26
N ALA A 89 -1.89 10.80 -8.55
CA ALA A 89 -1.15 11.58 -7.57
C ALA A 89 -0.76 10.75 -6.34
N ASP A 90 -1.55 9.75 -5.94
CA ASP A 90 -1.16 8.88 -4.82
C ASP A 90 0.06 8.02 -5.21
N VAL A 91 -0.01 7.29 -6.32
CA VAL A 91 1.06 6.37 -6.79
C VAL A 91 2.33 7.12 -7.20
N GLU A 92 2.16 8.28 -7.85
CA GLU A 92 2.77 9.55 -7.47
C GLU A 92 3.90 9.54 -6.43
N TYR A 93 3.41 9.78 -5.22
CA TYR A 93 4.14 10.08 -4.01
C TYR A 93 4.53 8.84 -3.22
N VAL A 94 3.89 7.69 -3.42
CA VAL A 94 4.07 6.57 -2.47
C VAL A 94 4.87 5.40 -3.03
N ILE A 95 4.99 5.24 -4.34
CA ILE A 95 5.88 4.23 -4.93
C ILE A 95 7.32 4.73 -4.81
N ARG A 96 7.98 4.38 -3.70
CA ARG A 96 9.30 4.86 -3.30
C ARG A 96 10.01 3.78 -2.48
N PRO A 97 11.34 3.88 -2.28
CA PRO A 97 12.05 2.99 -1.37
C PRO A 97 11.36 2.89 0.00
N ALA A 98 11.43 1.71 0.61
CA ALA A 98 10.73 1.31 1.84
C ALA A 98 9.21 1.08 1.76
N LEU A 99 8.53 1.43 0.67
CA LEU A 99 7.17 0.91 0.41
C LEU A 99 7.25 -0.61 0.22
N GLU A 100 6.38 -1.37 0.91
CA GLU A 100 6.30 -2.82 0.75
C GLU A 100 4.99 -3.30 0.12
N GLY A 101 3.93 -2.50 0.17
CA GLY A 101 2.75 -2.80 -0.63
C GLY A 101 1.75 -1.68 -0.75
N LEU A 102 0.82 -1.85 -1.70
CA LEU A 102 -0.35 -1.00 -1.85
C LEU A 102 -1.58 -1.77 -1.37
N ALA A 103 -2.40 -1.10 -0.56
CA ALA A 103 -3.77 -1.50 -0.35
C ALA A 103 -4.64 -0.80 -1.41
N VAL A 104 -5.29 -1.59 -2.27
CA VAL A 104 -6.11 -1.07 -3.36
C VAL A 104 -7.58 -1.24 -2.97
N PRO A 105 -8.32 -0.15 -2.72
CA PRO A 105 -9.71 -0.22 -2.29
C PRO A 105 -10.63 -0.47 -3.48
N LYS A 106 -11.89 -0.85 -3.19
CA LYS A 106 -12.98 -0.92 -4.18
C LYS A 106 -12.63 -1.75 -5.43
N VAL A 107 -11.91 -2.87 -5.25
CA VAL A 107 -11.52 -3.74 -6.37
C VAL A 107 -12.66 -4.66 -6.73
N GLU A 108 -13.06 -4.63 -7.99
CA GLU A 108 -14.20 -5.36 -8.52
C GLU A 108 -13.85 -6.25 -9.72
N THR A 109 -12.74 -5.99 -10.42
CA THR A 109 -12.29 -6.79 -11.57
C THR A 109 -10.79 -7.04 -11.58
N PRO A 110 -10.31 -8.14 -12.21
CA PRO A 110 -8.89 -8.39 -12.45
C PRO A 110 -8.20 -7.26 -13.24
N ASP A 111 -8.92 -6.60 -14.14
CA ASP A 111 -8.37 -5.50 -14.95
C ASP A 111 -7.92 -4.31 -14.11
N GLN A 112 -8.62 -4.02 -13.01
CA GLN A 112 -8.19 -2.97 -12.07
C GLN A 112 -6.85 -3.33 -11.42
N VAL A 113 -6.61 -4.62 -11.13
CA VAL A 113 -5.33 -5.10 -10.60
C VAL A 113 -4.23 -4.96 -11.66
N ASN A 114 -4.52 -5.33 -12.91
CA ASN A 114 -3.59 -5.19 -14.04
C ASN A 114 -3.18 -3.73 -14.29
N VAL A 115 -4.09 -2.77 -14.09
CA VAL A 115 -3.77 -1.33 -14.16
C VAL A 115 -2.72 -0.96 -13.12
N VAL A 116 -2.90 -1.38 -11.86
CA VAL A 116 -1.95 -1.10 -10.78
C VAL A 116 -0.60 -1.79 -11.04
N GLU A 117 -0.61 -3.04 -11.53
CA GLU A 117 0.62 -3.77 -11.85
C GLU A 117 1.45 -3.06 -12.91
N LYS A 118 0.84 -2.56 -13.99
CA LYS A 118 1.54 -1.80 -15.03
C LYS A 118 2.20 -0.53 -14.47
N ILE A 119 1.48 0.20 -13.61
CA ILE A 119 2.03 1.39 -12.95
C ILE A 119 3.25 1.03 -12.09
N LEU A 120 3.18 -0.07 -11.33
CA LEU A 120 4.30 -0.56 -10.52
C LEU A 120 5.48 -0.98 -11.37
N ASP A 121 5.25 -1.75 -12.43
CA ASP A 121 6.29 -2.22 -13.35
C ASP A 121 7.05 -1.07 -14.02
N GLU A 122 6.38 0.03 -14.30
CA GLU A 122 7.00 1.24 -14.86
C GLU A 122 7.73 2.09 -13.83
N ARG A 123 7.23 2.18 -12.59
CA ARG A 123 7.74 3.10 -11.56
C ARG A 123 8.80 2.50 -10.66
N GLU A 124 8.69 1.23 -10.28
CA GLU A 124 9.67 0.59 -9.39
C GLU A 124 11.12 0.77 -9.92
N PRO A 125 11.43 0.51 -11.21
CA PRO A 125 12.79 0.70 -11.71
C PRO A 125 13.23 2.16 -11.72
N LYS A 126 12.32 3.10 -12.02
CA LYS A 126 12.60 4.55 -12.00
C LYS A 126 12.95 5.05 -10.61
N MET A 127 12.44 4.39 -9.59
CA MET A 127 12.69 4.69 -8.17
C MET A 127 13.84 3.85 -7.58
N GLY A 128 14.57 3.10 -8.40
CA GLY A 128 15.67 2.25 -7.96
C GLY A 128 15.23 1.02 -7.15
N MET A 129 13.96 0.62 -7.29
CA MET A 129 13.38 -0.54 -6.61
C MET A 129 13.45 -1.78 -7.51
N VAL A 130 13.49 -2.96 -6.90
CA VAL A 130 13.41 -4.23 -7.63
C VAL A 130 12.01 -4.36 -8.22
N ARG A 131 11.91 -4.64 -9.52
CA ARG A 131 10.63 -4.93 -10.18
C ARG A 131 9.97 -6.13 -9.49
N GLY A 132 8.70 -6.00 -9.14
CA GLY A 132 7.94 -7.03 -8.42
C GLY A 132 8.05 -6.94 -6.91
N SER A 133 8.70 -5.90 -6.35
CA SER A 133 8.92 -5.79 -4.90
C SER A 133 7.70 -5.31 -4.14
N VAL A 134 6.90 -4.41 -4.70
CA VAL A 134 5.67 -3.90 -4.08
C VAL A 134 4.55 -4.93 -4.21
N ARG A 135 3.99 -5.32 -3.06
CA ARG A 135 2.88 -6.27 -2.93
C ARG A 135 1.51 -5.57 -3.03
N LEU A 136 0.47 -6.35 -3.31
CA LEU A 136 -0.90 -5.87 -3.40
C LEU A 136 -1.79 -6.55 -2.36
N LEU A 137 -2.42 -5.73 -1.51
CA LEU A 137 -3.55 -6.12 -0.68
C LEU A 137 -4.81 -5.53 -1.31
N LEU A 138 -5.77 -6.35 -1.70
CA LEU A 138 -6.94 -5.88 -2.46
C LEU A 138 -8.18 -5.86 -1.57
N ALA A 139 -8.86 -4.73 -1.46
CA ALA A 139 -10.07 -4.62 -0.67
C ALA A 139 -11.31 -4.96 -1.51
N LEU A 140 -12.10 -5.90 -1.01
CA LEU A 140 -13.41 -6.26 -1.53
C LEU A 140 -14.47 -5.55 -0.70
N GLU A 141 -15.11 -4.56 -1.31
CA GLU A 141 -16.03 -3.60 -0.66
C GLU A 141 -17.35 -3.49 -1.43
N SER A 142 -17.60 -4.40 -2.37
CA SER A 142 -18.85 -4.44 -3.14
C SER A 142 -19.27 -5.88 -3.43
N PRO A 143 -20.57 -6.12 -3.69
CA PRO A 143 -21.04 -7.42 -4.14
C PRO A 143 -20.29 -7.92 -5.38
N ARG A 144 -19.99 -7.02 -6.34
CA ARG A 144 -19.27 -7.38 -7.56
C ARG A 144 -17.85 -7.85 -7.26
N GLY A 145 -17.13 -7.15 -6.38
CA GLY A 145 -15.81 -7.58 -5.90
C GLY A 145 -15.85 -8.93 -5.20
N LEU A 146 -16.86 -9.16 -4.36
CA LEU A 146 -17.05 -10.45 -3.69
C LEU A 146 -17.30 -11.60 -4.70
N PHE A 147 -18.19 -11.40 -5.67
CA PHE A 147 -18.46 -12.40 -6.72
C PHE A 147 -17.22 -12.71 -7.58
N ASN A 148 -16.33 -11.75 -7.76
CA ASN A 148 -15.11 -11.87 -8.54
C ASN A 148 -13.86 -12.23 -7.71
N ALA A 149 -14.01 -12.53 -6.41
CA ALA A 149 -12.89 -12.65 -5.46
C ALA A 149 -11.78 -13.61 -5.93
N TYR A 150 -12.14 -14.78 -6.46
CA TYR A 150 -11.15 -15.74 -6.97
C TYR A 150 -10.33 -15.15 -8.11
N ALA A 151 -11.00 -14.61 -9.13
CA ALA A 151 -10.34 -14.04 -10.30
C ALA A 151 -9.45 -12.84 -9.92
N ILE A 152 -9.91 -12.01 -8.97
CA ILE A 152 -9.13 -10.90 -8.42
C ILE A 152 -7.89 -11.42 -7.68
N ALA A 153 -8.05 -12.42 -6.81
CA ALA A 153 -6.98 -12.97 -6.00
C ALA A 153 -5.87 -13.64 -6.84
N THR A 154 -6.22 -14.24 -7.97
CA THR A 154 -5.27 -14.93 -8.85
C THR A 154 -4.77 -14.08 -10.02
N SER A 155 -5.17 -12.81 -10.09
CA SER A 155 -4.90 -11.95 -11.25
C SER A 155 -3.43 -11.53 -11.38
N SER A 156 -2.66 -11.53 -10.28
CA SER A 156 -1.28 -11.05 -10.27
C SER A 156 -0.44 -11.78 -9.21
N PRO A 157 0.86 -12.07 -9.48
CA PRO A 157 1.78 -12.63 -8.49
C PRO A 157 2.11 -11.64 -7.36
N ARG A 158 1.73 -10.36 -7.49
CA ARG A 158 1.90 -9.35 -6.43
C ARG A 158 0.83 -9.46 -5.36
N VAL A 159 -0.30 -10.11 -5.64
CA VAL A 159 -1.40 -10.24 -4.69
C VAL A 159 -0.99 -11.15 -3.54
N ILE A 160 -1.05 -10.60 -2.33
CA ILE A 160 -0.72 -11.35 -1.10
C ILE A 160 -1.94 -11.65 -0.24
N GLY A 161 -3.08 -11.03 -0.54
CA GLY A 161 -4.30 -11.21 0.22
C GLY A 161 -5.46 -10.34 -0.26
N LEU A 162 -6.63 -10.72 0.22
CA LEU A 162 -7.87 -9.95 0.09
C LEU A 162 -8.25 -9.40 1.47
N MET A 163 -8.68 -8.16 1.52
CA MET A 163 -9.26 -7.53 2.70
C MET A 163 -10.77 -7.39 2.48
N PHE A 164 -11.57 -7.76 3.48
CA PHE A 164 -13.03 -7.63 3.41
C PHE A 164 -13.47 -6.34 4.08
N GLY A 165 -13.91 -5.36 3.29
CA GLY A 165 -14.52 -4.14 3.80
C GLY A 165 -16.01 -4.37 3.98
N ALA A 166 -16.43 -4.59 5.22
CA ALA A 166 -17.78 -5.06 5.57
C ALA A 166 -18.79 -3.94 5.86
N GLU A 167 -18.44 -2.68 5.55
CA GLU A 167 -19.26 -1.50 5.82
C GLU A 167 -20.33 -1.21 4.76
#